data_AF-A0A068U0S7-F1
#
_entry.id   AF-A0A068U0S7-F1
#
_cell.length_a   1.000
_cell.length_b   1.000
_cell.length_c   1.000
_cell.angle_alpha   90.00
_cell.angle_beta   90.00
_cell.angle_gamma   90.00
#
_symmetry.space_group_name_H-M   'P 1'
#
loop_
_entity.id
_entity.type
_entity.pdbx_description
1 polymer ?
#
loop_
_entity_poly.entity_id
_entity_poly.type
_entity_poly.pdbx_seq_one_letter_code
_entity_poly.pdbx_strand_id
1 'polypeptide(L)'
;MVENDVGQIYSWASSIPPNAQSVFLEIRRDNHIQYLMHGLNNLAPSFSTLDANRPWICYWILHSIALLGDSLDGELEHSTIEFLSRCQDPDGGYGGGPGQASSFSCMAMFYPCHCYLSIIFFLDLFW
;
A
#
# COMPACT_ATOMS: atom_id res chain seq x y z
N MET A 1 12.77 -9.85 -25.15
CA MET A 1 11.53 -10.45 -24.61
C MET A 1 10.64 -9.33 -24.09
N VAL A 2 11.05 -8.60 -23.03
CA VAL A 2 10.32 -7.42 -22.51
C VAL A 2 10.11 -6.31 -23.56
N GLU A 3 11.11 -5.97 -24.36
CA GLU A 3 10.99 -4.92 -25.40
C GLU A 3 9.90 -5.24 -26.44
N ASN A 4 9.72 -6.51 -26.78
CA ASN A 4 8.66 -6.93 -27.70
C ASN A 4 7.28 -6.80 -27.06
N ASP A 5 7.14 -7.22 -25.80
CA ASP A 5 5.86 -7.14 -25.07
C ASP A 5 5.44 -5.69 -24.86
N VAL A 6 6.38 -4.84 -24.43
CA VAL A 6 6.17 -3.40 -24.27
C VAL A 6 5.89 -2.74 -25.63
N GLY A 7 6.63 -3.12 -26.67
CA GLY A 7 6.39 -2.65 -28.04
C GLY A 7 5.01 -3.01 -28.56
N GLN A 8 4.49 -4.19 -28.23
CA GLN A 8 3.12 -4.59 -28.56
C GLN A 8 2.09 -3.70 -27.86
N ILE A 9 2.26 -3.41 -26.56
CA ILE A 9 1.37 -2.51 -25.82
C ILE A 9 1.33 -1.12 -26.45
N TYR A 10 2.50 -0.53 -26.79
CA TYR A 10 2.55 0.78 -27.44
C TYR A 10 1.96 0.78 -28.86
N SER A 11 2.24 -0.26 -29.65
CA SER A 11 1.67 -0.38 -31.01
C SER A 11 0.15 -0.50 -30.98
N TRP A 12 -0.39 -1.27 -30.02
CA TRP A 12 -1.83 -1.34 -29.82
C TRP A 12 -2.39 0.00 -29.33
N ALA A 13 -1.79 0.62 -28.30
CA ALA A 13 -2.26 1.90 -27.78
C ALA A 13 -2.25 3.04 -28.84
N SER A 14 -1.32 3.00 -29.80
CA SER A 14 -1.25 3.96 -30.92
C SER A 14 -2.22 3.65 -32.07
N SER A 15 -2.76 2.44 -32.14
CA SER A 15 -3.78 2.07 -33.12
C SER A 15 -5.21 2.52 -32.75
N ILE A 16 -5.41 2.97 -31.52
CA ILE A 16 -6.71 3.36 -30.97
C ILE A 16 -7.02 4.84 -31.31
N PRO A 17 -8.26 5.19 -31.66
CA PRO A 17 -8.67 6.58 -31.86
C PRO A 17 -8.37 7.48 -30.64
N PRO A 18 -8.03 8.78 -30.82
CA PRO A 18 -7.56 9.63 -29.72
C PRO A 18 -8.52 9.74 -28.52
N ASN A 19 -9.83 9.74 -28.78
CA ASN A 19 -10.85 9.73 -27.73
C ASN A 19 -10.83 8.43 -26.91
N ALA A 20 -10.69 7.28 -27.55
CA ALA A 20 -10.58 5.99 -26.88
C ALA A 20 -9.20 5.79 -26.22
N GLN A 21 -8.14 6.44 -26.73
CA GLN A 21 -6.81 6.44 -26.11
C GLN A 21 -6.82 7.17 -24.76
N SER A 22 -7.56 8.27 -24.64
CA SER A 22 -7.71 8.98 -23.37
C SER A 22 -8.38 8.13 -22.28
N VAL A 23 -9.41 7.36 -22.65
CA VAL A 23 -10.08 6.41 -21.74
C VAL A 23 -9.16 5.23 -21.40
N PHE A 24 -8.36 4.76 -22.35
CA PHE A 24 -7.42 3.66 -22.12
C PHE A 24 -6.31 4.03 -21.13
N LEU A 25 -5.80 5.27 -21.20
CA LEU A 25 -4.75 5.77 -20.32
C LEU A 25 -5.30 6.31 -18.99
N GLU A 26 -6.62 6.34 -18.83
CA GLU A 26 -7.25 6.80 -17.59
C GLU A 26 -6.96 5.85 -16.43
N ILE A 27 -6.56 6.43 -15.30
CA ILE A 27 -6.32 5.66 -14.08
C ILE A 27 -7.65 5.14 -13.53
N ARG A 28 -7.78 3.81 -13.43
CA ARG A 28 -8.97 3.14 -12.90
C ARG A 28 -8.97 3.18 -11.37
N ARG A 29 -9.19 4.36 -10.79
CA ARG A 29 -9.10 4.63 -9.34
C ARG A 29 -9.89 3.63 -8.51
N ASP A 30 -11.17 3.43 -8.84
CA ASP A 30 -12.07 2.55 -8.07
C ASP A 30 -11.54 1.10 -8.00
N ASN A 31 -11.01 0.59 -9.12
CA ASN A 31 -10.43 -0.76 -9.16
C ASN A 31 -9.17 -0.85 -8.29
N HIS A 32 -8.34 0.19 -8.29
CA HIS A 32 -7.15 0.24 -7.44
C HIS A 32 -7.53 0.34 -5.95
N ILE A 33 -8.48 1.20 -5.59
CA ILE A 33 -8.98 1.35 -4.23
C ILE A 33 -9.57 0.02 -3.73
N GLN A 34 -10.43 -0.64 -4.52
CA GLN A 34 -10.99 -1.94 -4.15
C GLN A 34 -9.92 -3.00 -3.90
N TYR A 35 -8.89 -3.05 -4.76
CA TYR A 35 -7.75 -3.96 -4.56
C TYR A 35 -6.99 -3.67 -3.26
N LEU A 36 -6.74 -2.39 -2.98
CA LEU A 36 -6.01 -1.92 -1.80
C LEU A 36 -6.79 -2.22 -0.50
N MET A 37 -8.09 -1.93 -0.48
CA MET A 37 -8.98 -2.22 0.66
C MET A 37 -9.11 -3.72 0.93
N HIS A 38 -9.17 -4.54 -0.12
CA HIS A 38 -9.16 -5.99 0.04
C HIS A 38 -7.84 -6.48 0.64
N GLY A 39 -6.71 -5.98 0.15
CA GLY A 39 -5.37 -6.34 0.61
C GLY A 39 -5.10 -5.94 2.06
N LEU A 40 -5.72 -4.87 2.56
CA LEU A 40 -5.57 -4.45 3.96
C LEU A 40 -6.32 -5.39 4.92
N ASN A 41 -7.44 -5.96 4.48
CA ASN A 41 -8.24 -6.90 5.27
C ASN A 41 -7.64 -8.32 5.26
N ASN A 42 -7.36 -8.87 4.07
CA ASN A 42 -6.85 -10.23 3.94
C ASN A 42 -5.85 -10.32 2.79
N LEU A 43 -4.67 -10.84 3.10
CA LEU A 43 -3.65 -11.17 2.11
C LEU A 43 -3.73 -12.65 1.74
N ALA A 44 -3.51 -12.95 0.46
CA ALA A 44 -3.47 -14.33 -0.01
C ALA A 44 -2.26 -15.10 0.59
N PRO A 45 -2.33 -16.43 0.72
CA PRO A 45 -1.22 -17.24 1.25
C PRO A 45 0.12 -17.09 0.51
N SER A 46 0.07 -16.64 -0.75
CA SER A 46 1.26 -16.33 -1.55
C SER A 46 2.12 -15.20 -0.97
N PHE A 47 1.56 -14.38 -0.07
CA PHE A 47 2.27 -13.30 0.61
C PHE A 47 3.04 -13.76 1.87
N SER A 48 3.07 -15.07 2.15
CA SER A 48 3.81 -15.64 3.28
C SER A 48 5.31 -15.29 3.28
N THR A 49 5.91 -15.07 2.11
CA THR A 49 7.31 -14.60 1.98
C THR A 49 7.51 -13.17 2.49
N LEU A 50 6.42 -12.40 2.61
CA LEU A 50 6.40 -11.03 3.10
C LEU A 50 5.86 -10.92 4.54
N ASP A 51 5.78 -12.02 5.28
CA ASP A 51 5.27 -12.03 6.66
C ASP A 51 6.12 -11.18 7.63
N ALA A 52 7.42 -11.01 7.34
CA ALA A 52 8.30 -10.09 8.08
C ALA A 52 8.26 -8.64 7.57
N ASN A 53 7.42 -8.34 6.56
CA ASN A 53 7.27 -7.02 5.94
C ASN A 53 5.83 -6.53 6.02
N ARG A 54 5.04 -7.02 6.98
CA ARG A 54 3.63 -6.62 7.10
C ARG A 54 3.44 -5.12 7.34
N PRO A 55 4.27 -4.43 8.16
CA PRO A 55 4.22 -2.97 8.26
C PRO A 55 4.49 -2.24 6.93
N TRP A 56 5.37 -2.78 6.08
CA TRP A 56 5.60 -2.23 4.74
C TRP A 56 4.39 -2.38 3.83
N ILE A 57 3.70 -3.52 3.89
CA ILE A 57 2.47 -3.75 3.12
C ILE A 57 1.40 -2.74 3.55
N CYS A 58 1.22 -2.53 4.86
CA CYS A 58 0.35 -1.47 5.37
C CYS A 58 0.73 -0.11 4.77
N TYR A 59 2.00 0.30 4.86
CA TYR A 59 2.46 1.56 4.30
C TYR A 59 2.19 1.70 2.80
N TRP A 60 2.53 0.70 1.99
CA TRP A 60 2.31 0.76 0.54
C TRP A 60 0.83 0.91 0.19
N ILE A 61 -0.04 0.21 0.92
CA ILE A 61 -1.49 0.29 0.71
C ILE A 61 -1.99 1.69 1.05
N LEU A 62 -1.68 2.15 2.26
CA LEU A 62 -2.20 3.40 2.82
C LEU A 62 -1.67 4.62 2.06
N HIS A 63 -0.39 4.59 1.68
CA HIS A 63 0.20 5.61 0.85
C HIS A 63 -0.43 5.64 -0.56
N SER A 64 -0.73 4.47 -1.14
CA SER A 64 -1.40 4.40 -2.45
C SER A 64 -2.82 4.96 -2.39
N ILE A 65 -3.57 4.68 -1.32
CA ILE A 65 -4.91 5.24 -1.08
C ILE A 65 -4.84 6.78 -1.00
N ALA A 66 -3.87 7.32 -0.23
CA ALA A 66 -3.66 8.75 -0.13
C ALA A 66 -3.28 9.41 -1.48
N LEU A 67 -2.44 8.76 -2.30
CA LEU A 67 -2.12 9.22 -3.67
C LEU A 67 -3.35 9.19 -4.60
N LEU A 68 -4.24 8.22 -4.37
CA LEU A 68 -5.55 8.12 -5.01
C LEU A 68 -6.60 9.01 -4.33
N GLY A 69 -6.21 9.95 -3.48
CA GLY A 69 -7.06 10.98 -2.89
C GLY A 69 -8.30 10.44 -2.18
N ASP A 70 -8.24 9.22 -1.69
CA ASP A 70 -9.32 8.56 -0.96
C ASP A 70 -8.93 8.40 0.51
N SER A 71 -9.90 8.11 1.37
CA SER A 71 -9.71 7.93 2.81
C SER A 71 -9.98 6.49 3.24
N LEU A 72 -9.54 6.15 4.44
CA LEU A 72 -9.89 4.88 5.06
C LEU A 72 -11.18 5.03 5.83
N ASP A 73 -11.87 3.90 6.02
CA ASP A 73 -12.91 3.82 7.03
C ASP A 73 -12.25 3.81 8.43
N GLY A 74 -12.88 4.48 9.40
CA GLY A 74 -12.33 4.64 10.75
C GLY A 74 -12.09 3.30 11.46
N GLU A 75 -12.91 2.28 11.16
CA GLU A 75 -12.70 0.92 11.69
C GLU A 75 -11.41 0.29 11.17
N LEU A 76 -11.12 0.47 9.87
CA LEU A 76 -9.97 -0.12 9.21
C LEU A 76 -8.68 0.61 9.59
N GLU A 77 -8.78 1.93 9.72
CA GLU A 77 -7.72 2.76 10.27
C GLU A 77 -7.35 2.33 11.69
N HIS A 78 -8.33 2.25 12.59
CA HIS A 78 -8.12 1.82 13.97
C HIS A 78 -7.53 0.41 14.06
N SER A 79 -8.04 -0.52 13.25
CA SER A 79 -7.52 -1.89 13.18
C SER A 79 -6.06 -1.94 12.72
N THR A 80 -5.67 -1.03 11.81
CA THR A 80 -4.29 -0.93 11.32
C THR A 80 -3.36 -0.31 12.36
N ILE A 81 -3.81 0.72 13.10
CA ILE A 81 -3.09 1.28 14.25
C ILE A 81 -2.86 0.20 15.31
N GLU A 82 -3.90 -0.55 15.68
CA GLU A 82 -3.83 -1.67 16.64
C GLU A 82 -2.93 -2.82 16.15
N PHE A 83 -2.83 -3.02 14.84
CA PHE A 83 -1.88 -3.99 14.28
C PHE A 83 -0.43 -3.52 14.42
N LEU A 84 -0.14 -2.25 14.09
CA LEU A 84 1.20 -1.69 14.16
C LEU A 84 1.68 -1.52 15.60
N SER A 85 0.79 -1.15 16.53
CA SER A 85 1.13 -1.06 17.97
C SER A 85 1.60 -2.41 18.52
N ARG A 86 1.02 -3.52 18.05
CA ARG A 86 1.46 -4.89 18.39
C ARG A 86 2.77 -5.30 17.74
N CYS A 87 3.21 -4.59 16.69
CA CYS A 87 4.51 -4.81 16.08
C CYS A 87 5.63 -4.02 16.79
N GLN A 88 5.29 -3.14 17.74
CA GLN A 88 6.26 -2.35 18.49
C GLN A 88 6.94 -3.21 19.57
N ASP A 89 8.26 -3.13 19.65
CA ASP A 89 9.04 -3.84 20.66
C ASP A 89 9.10 -3.02 21.97
N PRO A 90 8.98 -3.65 23.16
CA PRO A 90 9.10 -2.96 24.45
C PRO A 90 10.42 -2.21 24.65
N ASP A 91 11.52 -2.73 24.08
CA ASP A 91 12.85 -2.13 24.17
C ASP A 91 13.10 -1.07 23.05
N GLY A 92 12.10 -0.85 22.19
CA GLY A 92 12.07 0.17 21.15
C GLY A 92 12.22 -0.36 19.72
N GLY A 93 11.61 0.35 18.77
CA GLY A 93 11.57 -0.04 17.35
C GLY A 93 10.33 -0.86 16.97
N TYR A 94 10.26 -1.27 15.70
CA TYR A 94 9.16 -2.06 15.15
C TYR A 94 9.71 -3.34 14.49
N GLY A 95 9.07 -4.47 14.79
CA GLY A 95 9.29 -5.76 14.13
C GLY A 95 8.47 -5.91 12.85
N GLY A 96 8.72 -7.01 12.12
CA GLY A 96 8.00 -7.35 10.89
C GLY A 96 6.56 -7.85 11.08
N GLY A 97 6.18 -8.13 12.33
CA GLY A 97 4.86 -8.59 12.75
C GLY A 97 4.81 -8.79 14.28
N PRO A 98 3.62 -9.04 14.86
CA PRO A 98 3.47 -9.22 16.30
C PRO A 98 4.31 -10.39 16.83
N GLY A 99 5.12 -10.13 17.85
CA GLY A 99 6.01 -11.12 18.45
C GLY A 99 7.26 -11.45 17.62
N GLN A 100 7.48 -10.80 16.47
CA GLN A 100 8.75 -10.85 15.77
C GLN A 100 9.71 -9.86 16.42
N ALA A 101 10.88 -10.33 16.85
CA ALA A 101 11.89 -9.46 17.47
C ALA A 101 12.25 -8.30 16.55
N SER A 102 12.43 -7.11 17.13
CA SER A 102 12.99 -5.95 16.43
C SER A 102 14.41 -6.31 15.96
N SER A 103 14.55 -6.67 14.69
CA SER A 103 15.85 -6.97 14.08
C SER A 103 16.59 -5.67 13.72
N PHE A 104 17.91 -5.76 13.50
CA PHE A 104 18.81 -4.65 13.12
C PHE A 104 18.35 -3.85 11.86
N SER A 105 17.38 -4.35 11.10
CA SER A 105 16.64 -3.64 10.04
C SER A 105 15.59 -2.63 10.58
N CYS A 106 15.64 -2.32 11.88
CA CYS A 106 14.74 -1.42 12.61
C CYS A 106 14.52 -0.07 11.93
N MET A 107 15.53 0.53 11.27
CA MET A 107 15.36 1.79 10.53
C MET A 107 14.39 1.68 9.35
N ALA A 108 14.38 0.54 8.65
CA ALA A 108 13.50 0.33 7.51
C ALA A 108 12.04 0.16 7.96
N MET A 109 11.78 -0.35 9.16
CA MET A 109 10.42 -0.51 9.70
C MET A 109 9.93 0.75 10.42
N PHE A 110 10.85 1.60 10.89
CA PHE A 110 10.52 2.86 11.56
C PHE A 110 9.89 3.87 10.61
N TYR A 111 10.44 4.02 9.40
CA TYR A 111 9.94 4.93 8.38
C TYR A 111 8.47 4.70 7.99
N PRO A 112 8.05 3.49 7.57
CA PRO A 112 6.66 3.24 7.19
C PRO A 112 5.69 3.46 8.34
N CYS A 113 6.04 3.09 9.57
CA CYS A 113 5.18 3.30 10.74
C CYS A 113 5.03 4.79 11.10
N HIS A 114 6.10 5.58 10.97
CA HIS A 114 6.06 7.01 11.25
C HIS A 114 5.42 7.82 10.11
N CYS A 115 5.70 7.46 8.86
CA CYS A 115 5.02 7.99 7.69
C CYS A 115 3.53 7.66 7.73
N TYR A 116 3.12 6.49 8.22
CA TYR A 116 1.73 6.14 8.39
C TYR A 116 0.99 7.08 9.34
N LEU A 117 1.53 7.35 10.53
CA LEU A 117 0.95 8.32 11.46
C LEU A 117 0.86 9.72 10.84
N SER A 118 1.85 10.09 10.02
CA SER A 118 1.85 11.36 9.29
C SER A 118 0.81 11.38 8.15
N ILE A 119 0.59 10.25 7.48
CA ILE A 119 -0.39 10.10 6.39
C ILE A 119 -1.81 10.12 6.96
N ILE A 120 -2.09 9.43 8.07
CA ILE A 120 -3.38 9.52 8.76
C ILE A 120 -3.65 10.95 9.19
N PHE A 121 -2.70 11.57 9.88
CA PHE A 121 -2.87 12.96 10.32
C PHE A 121 -3.09 13.93 9.15
N PHE A 122 -2.54 13.62 7.97
CA PHE A 122 -2.79 14.36 6.74
C PHE A 122 -4.17 14.07 6.13
N LEU A 123 -4.64 12.82 6.18
CA LEU A 123 -5.98 12.43 5.71
C LEU A 123 -7.08 13.03 6.60
N ASP A 124 -6.86 13.10 7.92
CA ASP A 124 -7.79 13.70 8.90
C ASP A 124 -7.85 15.24 8.85
N LEU A 125 -6.82 15.92 8.32
CA LEU A 125 -6.78 17.39 8.27
C LEU A 125 -7.38 17.99 6.99
N PHE A 126 -7.48 17.19 5.93
CA PHE A 126 -7.85 17.66 4.59
C PHE A 126 -9.21 17.15 4.09
N TRP A 127 -9.96 16.45 4.94
CA TRP A 127 -11.35 16.04 4.75
C TRP A 127 -12.16 16.25 6.04
#